data_AF-A0A6A6WRZ4-F1
#
_entry.id   AF-A0A6A6WRZ4-F1
#
_cell.length_a   1.000
_cell.length_b   1.000
_cell.length_c   1.000
_cell.angle_alpha   90.00
_cell.angle_beta   90.00
_cell.angle_gamma   90.00
#
_symmetry.space_group_name_H-M   'P 1'
#
loop_
_entity.id
_entity.type
_entity.pdbx_description
1 polymer ?
#
loop_
_entity_poly.entity_id
_entity_poly.type
_entity_poly.pdbx_seq_one_letter_code
_entity_poly.pdbx_strand_id
1 'polypeptide(L)'
;MDPASKVLAEASASETPRTWAALSEWSDVPLHTLYYRARGRRSREEKAQRQQYLTVEEEQALVTFLLLMSSLGQPVQIKYLPLLAFSLAR
;
A
#
# COMPACT_ATOMS: atom_id res chain seq x y z
N MET A 1 -2.15 7.16 7.53
CA MET A 1 -3.61 7.03 7.38
C MET A 1 -3.97 7.41 5.95
N ASP A 2 -4.62 6.51 5.21
CA ASP A 2 -4.99 6.78 3.81
C ASP A 2 -6.05 7.90 3.71
N PRO A 3 -6.20 8.57 2.54
CA PRO A 3 -7.11 9.70 2.37
C PRO A 3 -8.55 9.40 2.77
N ALA A 4 -9.08 8.22 2.41
CA ALA A 4 -10.45 7.84 2.76
C ALA A 4 -10.60 7.62 4.27
N SER A 5 -9.61 7.02 4.92
CA SER A 5 -9.62 6.84 6.37
C SER A 5 -9.60 8.19 7.10
N LYS A 6 -8.79 9.16 6.65
CA LYS A 6 -8.78 10.52 7.22
C LYS A 6 -10.15 11.20 7.15
N VAL A 7 -10.78 11.13 5.97
CA VAL A 7 -12.14 11.67 5.75
C VAL A 7 -13.16 11.03 6.68
N LEU A 8 -13.09 9.71 6.88
CA LEU A 8 -13.98 9.03 7.82
C LEU A 8 -13.73 9.44 9.27
N ALA A 9 -12.46 9.64 9.66
CA ALA A 9 -12.11 10.11 11.00
C ALA A 9 -12.61 11.55 11.24
N GLU A 10 -12.40 12.44 10.28
CA GLU A 10 -12.87 13.84 10.32
C GLU A 10 -14.40 13.91 10.29
N ALA A 11 -15.07 13.03 9.53
CA ALA A 11 -16.51 12.89 9.54
C ALA A 11 -17.05 12.42 10.90
N SER A 12 -16.38 11.46 11.54
CA SER A 12 -16.77 10.94 12.86
C SER A 12 -16.61 11.96 13.99
N ALA A 13 -15.73 12.95 13.82
CA ALA A 13 -15.54 14.05 14.76
C ALA A 13 -16.56 15.18 14.59
N SER A 14 -17.36 15.17 13.51
CA SER A 14 -18.37 16.19 13.24
C SER A 14 -19.74 15.74 13.74
N GLU A 15 -20.44 16.60 14.47
CA GLU A 15 -21.77 16.31 15.06
C GLU A 15 -22.91 16.20 14.01
N THR A 16 -22.62 16.41 12.73
CA THR A 16 -23.65 16.38 11.67
C THR A 16 -23.70 15.03 10.96
N PRO A 17 -24.89 14.43 10.78
CA PRO A 17 -25.03 13.23 9.96
C PRO A 17 -24.70 13.56 8.51
N ARG A 18 -23.58 13.05 7.99
CA ARG A 18 -23.21 13.20 6.58
C ARG A 18 -23.53 11.93 5.80
N THR A 19 -24.24 12.11 4.68
CA THR A 19 -24.37 11.08 3.65
C THR A 19 -23.04 10.85 2.93
N TRP A 20 -22.85 9.65 2.38
CA TRP A 20 -21.62 9.31 1.64
C TRP A 20 -21.36 10.22 0.44
N ALA A 21 -22.43 10.75 -0.18
CA ALA A 21 -22.33 11.74 -1.26
C ALA A 21 -21.72 13.05 -0.80
N ALA A 22 -22.21 13.61 0.32
CA ALA A 22 -21.67 14.86 0.89
C ALA A 22 -20.20 14.72 1.30
N LEU A 23 -19.79 13.55 1.81
CA LEU A 23 -18.39 13.28 2.12
C LEU A 23 -17.51 13.17 0.86
N SER A 24 -18.04 12.58 -0.20
CA SER A 24 -17.34 12.48 -1.48
C SER A 24 -17.10 13.84 -2.11
N GLU A 25 -18.12 14.71 -2.11
CA GLU A 25 -18.04 16.07 -2.64
C GLU A 25 -17.07 16.95 -1.84
N TRP A 26 -17.04 16.79 -0.51
CA TRP A 26 -16.16 17.57 0.35
C TRP A 26 -14.68 17.15 0.26
N SER A 27 -14.39 15.86 0.07
CA SER A 27 -13.05 15.31 0.20
C SER A 27 -12.37 14.89 -1.11
N ASP A 28 -13.08 15.00 -2.24
CA ASP A 28 -12.65 14.49 -3.54
C ASP A 28 -12.33 12.97 -3.56
N VAL A 29 -12.72 12.24 -2.50
CA VAL A 29 -12.61 10.79 -2.44
C VAL A 29 -13.90 10.18 -2.97
N PRO A 30 -13.86 9.24 -3.94
CA PRO A 30 -15.07 8.63 -4.47
C PRO A 30 -15.94 8.01 -3.38
N LEU A 31 -17.24 8.28 -3.44
CA LEU A 31 -18.27 7.74 -2.53
C LEU A 31 -18.08 6.25 -2.25
N HIS A 32 -17.88 5.46 -3.30
CA HIS A 32 -17.70 4.02 -3.20
C HIS A 32 -16.45 3.66 -2.38
N THR A 33 -15.35 4.41 -2.55
CA THR A 33 -14.14 4.21 -1.75
C THR A 33 -14.42 4.46 -0.26
N LEU A 34 -15.14 5.53 0.09
CA LEU A 34 -15.53 5.84 1.47
C LEU A 34 -16.42 4.75 2.09
N TYR A 35 -17.45 4.32 1.36
CA TYR A 35 -18.39 3.30 1.81
C TYR A 35 -17.71 1.97 2.14
N TYR A 36 -16.84 1.47 1.24
CA TYR A 36 -16.12 0.21 1.49
C TYR A 36 -15.04 0.36 2.56
N ARG A 37 -14.40 1.54 2.66
CA ARG A 37 -13.42 1.81 3.72
C ARG A 37 -14.09 1.76 5.10
N ALA A 38 -15.26 2.38 5.27
CA ALA A 38 -16.06 2.33 6.50
C ALA A 38 -16.49 0.89 6.87
N ARG A 39 -16.62 0.01 5.88
CA ARG A 39 -16.92 -1.42 6.06
C ARG A 39 -15.69 -2.30 6.26
N GLY A 40 -14.51 -1.71 6.50
CA GLY A 40 -13.30 -2.44 6.84
C GLY A 40 -12.45 -2.90 5.66
N ARG A 41 -12.72 -2.42 4.43
CA ARG A 41 -11.78 -2.62 3.32
C ARG A 41 -10.48 -1.89 3.63
N ARG A 42 -9.35 -2.59 3.61
CA ARG A 42 -8.01 -2.00 3.83
C ARG A 42 -7.55 -1.14 2.66
N SER A 43 -6.66 -0.19 2.94
CA SER A 43 -6.02 0.59 1.89
C SER A 43 -5.11 -0.29 1.03
N ARG A 44 -4.70 0.21 -0.13
CA ARG A 44 -3.78 -0.54 -1.01
C ARG A 44 -2.42 -0.66 -0.32
N GLU A 45 -2.02 0.38 0.39
CA GLU A 45 -0.78 0.51 1.13
C GLU A 45 -0.75 -0.47 2.31
N GLU A 46 -1.81 -0.50 3.13
CA GLU A 46 -1.94 -1.45 4.24
C GLU A 46 -2.02 -2.90 3.75
N LYS A 47 -2.69 -3.12 2.61
CA LYS A 47 -2.72 -4.43 1.98
C LYS A 47 -1.33 -4.84 1.52
N ALA A 48 -0.58 -3.94 0.88
CA ALA A 48 0.79 -4.20 0.43
C ALA A 48 1.70 -4.53 1.60
N GLN A 49 1.66 -3.73 2.68
CA GLN A 49 2.43 -3.98 3.90
C GLN A 49 2.14 -5.36 4.50
N ARG A 50 0.86 -5.76 4.58
CA ARG A 50 0.49 -7.10 5.09
C ARG A 50 0.86 -8.24 4.14
N GLN A 51 1.03 -7.96 2.86
CA GLN A 51 1.41 -8.93 1.84
C GLN A 51 2.92 -8.91 1.56
N GLN A 52 3.69 -8.11 2.30
CA GLN A 52 5.12 -8.03 2.16
C GLN A 52 5.72 -9.38 2.59
N TYR A 53 6.45 -9.98 1.67
CA TYR A 53 7.07 -11.30 1.88
C TYR A 53 8.43 -11.17 2.58
N LEU A 54 9.16 -10.11 2.25
CA LEU A 54 10.47 -9.79 2.81
C LEU A 54 10.34 -8.77 3.94
N THR A 55 11.27 -8.77 4.89
CA THR A 55 11.42 -7.63 5.79
C THR A 55 11.89 -6.40 5.03
N VAL A 56 11.78 -5.23 5.66
CA VAL A 56 12.26 -3.97 5.07
C VAL A 56 13.77 -4.04 4.79
N GLU A 57 14.55 -4.67 5.67
CA GLU A 57 15.99 -4.83 5.46
C GLU A 57 16.31 -5.80 4.31
N GLU A 58 15.59 -6.92 4.22
CA GLU A 58 15.75 -7.91 3.16
C GLU A 58 15.39 -7.33 1.77
N GLU A 59 14.31 -6.56 1.69
CA GLU A 59 13.92 -5.88 0.45
C GLU A 59 14.98 -4.86 0.02
N GLN A 60 15.52 -4.09 0.97
CA GLN A 60 16.62 -3.16 0.69
C GLN A 60 17.87 -3.88 0.16
N ALA A 61 18.26 -4.99 0.79
CA ALA A 61 19.39 -5.80 0.34
C ALA A 61 19.18 -6.34 -1.08
N LEU A 62 17.98 -6.84 -1.38
CA LEU A 62 17.62 -7.32 -2.71
C LEU A 62 17.68 -6.20 -3.75
N VAL A 63 17.13 -5.02 -3.45
CA VAL A 63 17.18 -3.86 -4.36
C VAL A 63 18.61 -3.41 -4.62
N THR A 64 19.45 -3.31 -3.59
CA THR A 64 20.87 -2.96 -3.74
C THR A 64 21.59 -3.97 -4.62
N PHE A 65 21.35 -5.27 -4.43
CA PHE A 65 21.91 -6.32 -5.27
C PHE A 65 21.48 -6.20 -6.74
N LEU A 66 20.20 -5.99 -7.01
CA LEU A 66 19.68 -5.85 -8.38
C LEU A 66 20.25 -4.62 -9.09
N LEU A 67 20.36 -3.49 -8.38
CA LEU A 67 20.98 -2.26 -8.90
C LEU A 67 22.46 -2.46 -9.19
N LEU A 68 23.19 -3.15 -8.30
CA LEU A 68 24.59 -3.50 -8.51
C LEU A 68 24.75 -4.35 -9.78
N MET A 69 23.97 -5.43 -9.90
CA MET A 69 24.01 -6.31 -11.06
C MET A 69 23.68 -5.56 -12.38
N SER A 70 22.71 -4.65 -12.34
CA SER A 70 22.41 -3.78 -13.49
C SER A 70 23.58 -2.85 -13.82
N SER A 71 24.24 -2.26 -12.82
CA SER A 71 25.39 -1.37 -13.02
C SER A 71 26.59 -2.10 -13.63
N LEU A 72 26.73 -3.40 -13.35
CA LEU A 72 27.74 -4.28 -13.93
C LEU A 72 27.38 -4.79 -15.34
N GLY A 73 26.26 -4.32 -15.91
CA GLY A 73 25.79 -4.72 -17.24
C GLY A 73 25.14 -6.11 -17.28
N GLN A 74 24.80 -6.67 -16.11
CA GLN A 74 24.20 -8.00 -15.98
C GLN A 74 22.85 -7.90 -15.26
N PRO A 75 21.82 -7.31 -15.88
CA PRO A 75 20.51 -7.19 -15.25
C PRO A 75 19.92 -8.57 -14.94
N VAL A 76 19.47 -8.74 -13.69
CA VAL A 76 18.81 -9.98 -13.25
C VAL A 76 17.43 -10.07 -13.88
N GLN A 77 17.13 -11.22 -14.49
CA GLN A 77 15.81 -11.45 -15.10
C GLN A 77 14.73 -11.59 -14.03
N ILE A 78 13.56 -11.02 -14.29
CA ILE A 78 12.42 -11.00 -13.37
C ILE A 78 12.02 -12.39 -12.85
N LYS A 79 12.23 -13.43 -13.68
CA LYS A 79 11.93 -14.84 -13.33
C LYS A 79 12.76 -15.38 -12.15
N TYR A 80 13.90 -14.77 -11.84
CA TYR A 80 14.76 -15.18 -10.73
C TYR A 80 14.46 -14.43 -9.43
N LEU A 81 13.66 -13.37 -9.44
CA LEU A 81 13.30 -12.61 -8.24
C LEU A 81 12.65 -13.48 -7.15
N PRO A 82 11.68 -14.37 -7.44
CA PRO A 82 11.07 -15.21 -6.40
C PRO A 82 12.09 -16.12 -5.73
N LEU A 83 13.05 -16.66 -6.50
CA LEU A 83 14.10 -17.54 -5.97
C LEU A 83 15.09 -16.76 -5.09
N LEU A 84 15.46 -15.54 -5.49
CA LEU A 84 16.32 -14.66 -4.70
C LEU A 84 15.62 -14.22 -3.39
N ALA A 85 14.36 -13.83 -3.47
CA ALA A 85 13.55 -13.47 -2.30
C ALA A 85 13.42 -14.65 -1.34
N PHE A 86 13.14 -15.86 -1.84
CA PHE A 86 13.10 -17.08 -1.02
C PHE A 86 14.44 -17.39 -0.34
N SER A 87 15.56 -17.12 -1.03
CA SER A 87 16.90 -17.34 -0.49
C SER A 87 17.29 -16.34 0.59
N LEU A 88 16.74 -15.12 0.55
CA LEU A 88 16.97 -14.07 1.56
C LEU A 88 16.12 -14.28 2.81
N ALA A 89 14.89 -14.76 2.67
CA ALA A 89 13.95 -14.95 3.76
C ALA A 89 14.20 -16.23 4.60
N ARG A 90 15.33 -16.94 4.38
CA ARG A 90 15.68 -18.21 5.05
C ARG A 90 16.87 -18.02 5.98
#